data_AF-A0A924UUJ6-F1
#
_entry.id   AF-A0A924UUJ6-F1
#
_cell.length_a   1.000
_cell.length_b   1.000
_cell.length_c   1.000
_cell.angle_alpha   90.00
_cell.angle_beta   90.00
_cell.angle_gamma   90.00
#
_symmetry.space_group_name_H-M   'P 1'
#
loop_
_entity.id
_entity.type
_entity.pdbx_description
1 polymer ?
#
loop_
_entity_poly.entity_id
_entity_poly.type
_entity_poly.pdbx_seq_one_letter_code
_entity_poly.pdbx_strand_id
1 'polypeptide(L)'
;MSSTNNIHYGELLREAADKSDLSITQISKRAGFNRSTFYNHIINPDLPFHILERYAKVLQFDFATVIPEMGRFQRFEEPSALYKIPDNLDEAMQQRDAWRERYYDLLERYNAMMEEVLKNQK
;
A
#
# COMPACT_ATOMS: atom_id res chain seq x y z
N MET A 1 -30.18 -4.72 3.07
CA MET A 1 -29.72 -6.06 2.66
C MET A 1 -28.81 -5.87 1.47
N SER A 2 -27.50 -5.73 1.71
CA SER A 2 -26.52 -5.63 0.63
C SER A 2 -25.96 -7.03 0.44
N SER A 3 -26.28 -7.68 -0.68
CA SER A 3 -25.72 -8.97 -1.06
C SER A 3 -24.20 -8.83 -1.14
N THR A 4 -23.49 -9.33 -0.15
CA THR A 4 -22.03 -9.49 -0.21
C THR A 4 -21.76 -10.58 -1.24
N ASN A 5 -21.58 -10.18 -2.50
CA ASN A 5 -20.92 -11.04 -3.48
C ASN A 5 -19.57 -11.40 -2.87
N ASN A 6 -19.38 -12.66 -2.52
CA ASN A 6 -18.11 -13.13 -1.96
C ASN A 6 -17.11 -13.24 -3.12
N ILE A 7 -16.50 -12.11 -3.48
CA ILE A 7 -15.57 -12.03 -4.61
C ILE A 7 -14.30 -12.77 -4.22
N HIS A 8 -13.92 -13.79 -4.99
CA HIS A 8 -12.69 -14.53 -4.75
C HIS A 8 -11.48 -13.75 -5.31
N TYR A 9 -10.72 -13.10 -4.44
CA TYR A 9 -9.64 -12.19 -4.83
C TYR A 9 -8.52 -12.86 -5.63
N GLY A 10 -8.15 -14.09 -5.28
CA GLY A 10 -7.17 -14.85 -6.05
C GLY A 10 -7.63 -15.18 -7.48
N GLU A 11 -8.93 -15.37 -7.69
CA GLU A 11 -9.49 -15.70 -9.01
C GLU A 11 -9.51 -14.44 -9.88
N LEU A 12 -9.86 -13.30 -9.31
CA LEU A 12 -9.74 -12.00 -9.96
C LEU A 12 -8.30 -11.71 -10.41
N LEU A 13 -7.31 -12.06 -9.58
CA LEU A 13 -5.89 -11.96 -9.95
C LEU A 13 -5.56 -12.89 -11.13
N ARG A 14 -6.09 -14.12 -11.16
CA ARG A 14 -5.90 -15.06 -12.28
C ARG A 14 -6.46 -14.47 -13.56
N GLU A 15 -7.69 -13.97 -13.54
CA GLU A 15 -8.31 -13.35 -14.72
C GLU A 15 -7.54 -12.12 -15.22
N ALA A 16 -7.03 -11.29 -14.31
CA ALA A 16 -6.20 -10.15 -14.67
C ALA A 16 -4.87 -10.59 -15.29
N ALA A 17 -4.26 -11.66 -14.77
CA ALA A 17 -3.04 -12.23 -15.33
C ALA A 17 -3.26 -12.86 -16.72
N ASP A 18 -4.38 -13.56 -16.93
CA ASP A 18 -4.74 -14.19 -18.21
C ASP A 18 -5.02 -13.17 -19.32
N LYS A 19 -5.49 -11.97 -18.96
CA LYS A 19 -5.69 -10.83 -19.88
C LYS A 19 -4.39 -10.08 -20.20
N SER A 20 -3.30 -10.39 -19.51
CA SER A 20 -2.00 -9.75 -19.71
C SER A 20 -1.19 -10.50 -20.77
N ASP A 21 -0.40 -9.78 -21.56
CA ASP A 21 0.58 -10.36 -22.49
C ASP A 21 1.83 -10.92 -21.76
N LEU A 22 1.86 -10.85 -20.43
CA LEU A 22 3.00 -11.28 -19.63
C LEU A 22 2.86 -12.75 -19.21
N SER A 23 3.95 -13.50 -19.30
CA SER A 23 3.99 -14.84 -18.72
C SER A 23 3.89 -14.79 -17.18
N ILE A 24 3.33 -15.84 -16.57
CA ILE A 24 3.26 -15.97 -15.10
C ILE A 24 4.63 -15.80 -14.43
N THR A 25 5.70 -16.27 -15.07
CA THR A 25 7.07 -16.09 -14.59
C THR A 25 7.46 -14.61 -14.55
N GLN A 26 7.14 -13.83 -15.59
CA GLN A 26 7.40 -12.39 -15.62
C GLN A 26 6.54 -11.65 -14.61
N ILE A 27 5.25 -11.97 -14.51
CA ILE A 27 4.31 -11.35 -13.56
C ILE A 27 4.82 -11.56 -12.13
N SER A 28 5.09 -12.82 -11.76
CA SER A 28 5.56 -13.18 -10.41
C SER A 28 6.85 -12.45 -10.06
N LYS A 29 7.84 -12.51 -10.96
CA LYS A 29 9.16 -11.90 -10.73
C LYS A 29 9.05 -10.38 -10.56
N ARG A 30 8.28 -9.69 -11.41
CA ARG A 30 8.08 -8.24 -11.34
C ARG A 30 7.29 -7.82 -10.10
N ALA A 31 6.36 -8.65 -9.63
CA ALA A 31 5.61 -8.41 -8.39
C ALA A 31 6.43 -8.74 -7.12
N GLY A 32 7.66 -9.25 -7.28
CA GLY A 32 8.55 -9.58 -6.17
C GLY A 32 8.23 -10.93 -5.51
N PHE A 33 7.63 -11.86 -6.24
CA PHE A 33 7.27 -13.20 -5.78
C PHE A 33 7.87 -14.29 -6.68
N ASN A 34 8.00 -15.51 -6.15
CA ASN A 34 8.34 -16.66 -6.98
C ASN A 34 7.09 -17.22 -7.68
N ARG A 35 7.29 -18.07 -8.70
CA ARG A 35 6.20 -18.63 -9.50
C ARG A 35 5.26 -19.53 -8.68
N SER A 36 5.78 -20.29 -7.73
CA SER A 36 4.97 -21.16 -6.85
C SER A 36 4.05 -20.34 -5.95
N THR A 37 4.55 -19.22 -5.42
CA THR A 37 3.79 -18.26 -4.62
C THR A 37 2.62 -17.67 -5.40
N PHE A 38 2.80 -17.36 -6.69
CA PHE A 38 1.68 -16.93 -7.54
C PHE A 38 0.55 -17.96 -7.59
N TYR A 39 0.88 -19.25 -7.77
CA TYR A 39 -0.15 -20.30 -7.78
C TYR A 39 -0.87 -20.45 -6.44
N ASN A 40 -0.19 -20.20 -5.33
CA ASN A 40 -0.83 -20.14 -4.01
C ASN A 40 -1.73 -18.90 -3.84
N HIS A 41 -1.34 -17.77 -4.43
CA HIS A 41 -2.12 -16.53 -4.34
C HIS A 41 -3.42 -16.61 -5.12
N ILE A 42 -3.43 -17.20 -6.33
CA ILE A 42 -4.63 -17.24 -7.16
C ILE A 42 -5.73 -18.17 -6.62
N ILE A 43 -5.39 -19.10 -5.72
CA ILE A 43 -6.37 -19.98 -5.06
C ILE A 43 -6.84 -19.44 -3.71
N ASN A 44 -6.34 -18.28 -3.27
CA ASN A 44 -6.73 -17.67 -2.00
C ASN A 44 -7.96 -16.77 -2.20
N PRO A 45 -9.13 -17.08 -1.60
CA PRO A 45 -10.33 -16.26 -1.70
C PRO A 45 -10.15 -14.87 -1.08
N ASP A 46 -9.41 -14.79 0.02
CA ASP A 46 -9.21 -13.58 0.82
C ASP A 46 -7.76 -13.07 0.67
N LEU A 47 -7.29 -12.99 -0.57
CA LEU A 47 -5.92 -12.54 -0.85
C LEU A 47 -5.68 -11.12 -0.30
N PRO A 48 -4.66 -10.90 0.55
CA PRO A 48 -4.41 -9.59 1.14
C PRO A 48 -4.23 -8.46 0.12
N PHE A 49 -4.79 -7.28 0.39
CA PHE A 49 -4.76 -6.13 -0.53
C PHE A 49 -3.35 -5.68 -0.91
N HIS A 50 -2.38 -5.69 0.01
CA HIS A 50 -0.99 -5.34 -0.31
C HIS A 50 -0.34 -6.30 -1.33
N ILE A 51 -0.81 -7.55 -1.42
CA ILE A 51 -0.36 -8.52 -2.43
C ILE A 51 -1.01 -8.20 -3.77
N LEU A 52 -2.34 -7.96 -3.79
CA LEU A 52 -3.06 -7.54 -4.99
C LEU A 52 -2.46 -6.26 -5.58
N GLU A 53 -2.11 -5.28 -4.75
CA GLU A 53 -1.51 -4.01 -5.17
C GLU A 53 -0.16 -4.21 -5.89
N ARG A 54 0.68 -5.14 -5.41
CA ARG A 54 1.92 -5.49 -6.09
C ARG A 54 1.67 -6.05 -7.49
N TYR A 55 0.66 -6.90 -7.64
CA TYR A 55 0.27 -7.41 -8.96
C TYR A 55 -0.42 -6.34 -9.81
N ALA A 56 -1.23 -5.47 -9.22
CA ALA A 56 -1.93 -4.37 -9.88
C ALA A 56 -0.96 -3.48 -10.67
N LYS A 57 0.15 -3.10 -10.02
CA LYS A 57 1.22 -2.29 -10.63
C LYS A 57 1.87 -2.97 -11.84
N VAL A 58 2.03 -4.30 -11.80
CA VAL A 58 2.66 -5.08 -12.87
C VAL A 58 1.70 -5.34 -14.02
N LEU A 59 0.45 -5.63 -13.71
CA LEU A 59 -0.62 -5.96 -14.66
C LEU A 59 -1.28 -4.71 -15.24
N GLN A 60 -0.99 -3.52 -14.71
CA GLN A 60 -1.66 -2.26 -15.03
C GLN A 60 -3.19 -2.37 -14.89
N PHE A 61 -3.63 -3.12 -13.88
CA PHE A 61 -5.03 -3.41 -13.62
C PHE A 61 -5.44 -2.83 -12.27
N ASP A 62 -6.53 -2.06 -12.25
CA ASP A 62 -7.07 -1.48 -11.03
C ASP A 62 -8.12 -2.40 -10.40
N PHE A 63 -7.70 -3.19 -9.40
CA PHE A 63 -8.60 -4.06 -8.64
C PHE A 63 -9.64 -3.30 -7.81
N ALA A 64 -9.45 -2.01 -7.51
CA ALA A 64 -10.41 -1.22 -6.74
C ALA A 64 -11.73 -0.97 -7.50
N THR A 65 -11.71 -1.11 -8.83
CA THR A 65 -12.93 -1.07 -9.68
C THR A 65 -13.89 -2.23 -9.38
N VAL A 66 -13.37 -3.37 -8.92
CA VAL A 66 -14.13 -4.59 -8.61
C VAL A 66 -14.23 -4.82 -7.11
N ILE A 67 -13.23 -4.37 -6.34
CA ILE A 67 -13.16 -4.48 -4.87
C ILE A 67 -13.20 -3.06 -4.28
N PRO A 68 -14.39 -2.48 -4.01
CA PRO A 68 -14.52 -1.10 -3.52
C PRO A 68 -13.76 -0.84 -2.22
N GLU A 69 -13.59 -1.87 -1.40
CA GLU A 69 -12.85 -1.82 -0.13
C GLU A 69 -11.38 -1.48 -0.31
N MET A 70 -10.78 -1.87 -1.45
CA MET A 70 -9.38 -1.63 -1.78
C MET A 70 -9.11 -0.15 -2.12
N GLY A 71 -10.11 0.58 -2.63
CA GLY A 71 -9.95 2.01 -2.96
C GLY A 71 -9.67 2.91 -1.74
N ARG A 72 -9.95 2.43 -0.52
CA ARG A 72 -9.53 3.10 0.73
C ARG A 72 -8.08 2.82 1.10
N PHE A 73 -7.54 1.67 0.69
CA PHE A 73 -6.16 1.25 0.98
C PHE A 73 -5.14 2.06 0.17
N GLN A 74 -5.42 2.30 -1.11
CA GLN A 74 -4.54 3.06 -2.03
C GLN A 74 -4.28 4.51 -1.62
N ARG A 75 -5.11 5.10 -0.74
CA ARG A 75 -4.94 6.48 -0.28
C ARG A 75 -3.81 6.66 0.74
N PHE A 76 -3.25 5.57 1.25
CA PHE A 76 -2.18 5.56 2.24
C PHE A 76 -0.81 5.17 1.65
N GLU A 77 -0.64 5.23 0.32
CA GLU A 77 0.70 5.10 -0.24
C GLU A 77 1.57 6.26 0.24
N GLU A 78 2.49 5.95 1.13
CA GLU A 78 3.56 6.85 1.53
C GLU A 78 4.38 7.19 0.28
N PRO A 79 4.56 8.47 -0.09
CA PRO A 79 5.27 8.81 -1.31
C PRO A 79 6.70 8.27 -1.23
N SER A 80 7.01 7.20 -1.96
CA SER A 80 8.35 6.61 -1.98
C SER A 80 9.43 7.62 -2.40
N ALA A 81 9.01 8.68 -3.11
CA ALA A 81 9.84 9.81 -3.51
C ALA A 81 10.35 10.68 -2.33
N LEU A 82 9.79 10.55 -1.12
CA LEU A 82 10.20 11.35 0.04
C LEU A 82 11.45 10.83 0.74
N TYR A 83 11.80 9.55 0.56
CA TYR A 83 12.97 8.95 1.18
C TYR A 83 14.13 8.88 0.19
N LYS A 84 14.69 10.05 -0.14
CA LYS A 84 15.97 10.10 -0.85
C LYS A 84 17.04 9.47 0.05
N ILE A 85 17.68 8.40 -0.43
CA ILE A 85 18.87 7.86 0.23
C ILE A 85 19.94 8.95 0.12
N PRO A 86 20.46 9.49 1.24
CA PRO A 86 21.47 10.54 1.18
C PRO A 86 22.76 10.02 0.56
N ASP A 87 23.37 10.82 -0.33
CA ASP A 87 24.58 10.43 -1.06
C ASP A 87 25.85 10.57 -0.20
N ASN A 88 25.78 11.35 0.88
CA ASN A 88 26.90 11.61 1.80
C ASN A 88 26.44 11.88 3.24
N LEU A 89 27.40 11.96 4.17
CA LEU A 89 27.15 12.13 5.60
C LEU A 89 26.46 13.46 5.93
N ASP A 90 26.84 14.55 5.27
CA ASP A 90 26.27 15.88 5.54
C ASP A 90 24.80 15.94 5.14
N GLU A 91 24.45 15.36 3.99
CA GLU A 91 23.06 15.23 3.54
C GLU A 91 22.25 14.35 4.50
N ALA A 92 22.83 13.25 5.00
CA ALA A 92 22.18 12.39 5.97
C ALA A 92 21.90 13.13 7.30
N MET A 93 22.84 13.97 7.75
CA MET A 93 22.66 14.79 8.95
C MET A 93 21.57 15.85 8.75
N GLN A 94 21.51 16.50 7.59
CA GLN A 94 20.46 17.47 7.26
C GLN A 94 19.08 16.81 7.19
N GLN A 95 18.97 15.65 6.53
CA GLN A 95 17.72 14.90 6.49
C GLN A 95 17.28 14.48 7.90
N ARG A 96 18.20 13.96 8.73
CA ARG A 96 17.91 13.62 10.14
C ARG A 96 17.34 14.82 10.89
N ASP A 97 17.98 15.97 10.76
CA ASP A 97 17.59 17.18 11.49
C ASP A 97 16.23 17.71 11.02
N ALA A 98 15.96 17.68 9.71
CA ALA A 98 14.66 18.04 9.16
C ALA A 98 13.53 17.11 9.65
N TRP A 99 13.78 15.80 9.71
CA TRP A 99 12.80 14.84 10.26
C TRP A 99 12.56 15.03 11.75
N ARG A 100 13.63 15.32 12.50
CA ARG A 100 13.55 15.63 13.93
C ARG A 100 12.70 16.88 14.19
N GLU A 101 12.89 17.94 13.42
CA GLU A 101 12.08 19.17 13.53
C GLU A 101 10.62 18.93 13.20
N ARG A 102 10.31 18.21 12.11
CA ARG A 102 8.93 17.83 11.77
C ARG A 102 8.26 17.02 12.87
N TYR A 103 9.01 16.12 13.51
CA TYR A 103 8.52 15.34 14.63
C TYR A 103 8.18 16.22 15.84
N TYR A 104 9.05 17.17 16.19
CA TYR A 104 8.78 18.11 17.28
C TYR A 104 7.55 18.99 17.00
N ASP A 105 7.43 19.56 15.80
CA ASP A 105 6.26 20.35 15.40
C ASP A 105 4.96 19.53 15.49
N LEU A 106 4.98 18.27 15.03
CA LEU A 106 3.83 17.38 15.16
C LEU A 106 3.46 17.13 16.63
N LEU A 107 4.46 16.89 17.47
CA LEU A 107 4.26 16.63 18.90
C LEU A 107 3.69 17.85 19.63
N GLU A 108 4.19 19.05 19.32
CA GLU A 108 3.66 20.31 19.86
C GLU A 108 2.19 20.52 19.45
N ARG A 109 1.86 20.33 18.16
CA ARG A 109 0.47 20.45 17.68
C ARG A 109 -0.45 19.44 18.34
N TYR A 110 0.01 18.20 18.51
CA TYR A 110 -0.76 17.16 19.18
C TYR A 110 -1.02 17.51 20.64
N ASN A 111 0.01 17.98 21.37
CA ASN A 111 -0.14 18.39 22.76
C ASN A 111 -1.09 19.57 22.91
N ALA A 112 -1.00 20.59 22.03
CA ALA A 112 -1.92 21.72 22.02
C ALA A 112 -3.38 21.25 21.79
N MET A 113 -3.61 20.34 20.83
CA MET A 113 -4.92 19.77 20.60
C MET A 113 -5.45 19.01 21.83
N MET A 114 -4.59 18.22 22.48
CA MET A 114 -4.95 17.49 23.70
C MET A 114 -5.29 18.41 24.87
N GLU A 115 -4.55 19.51 25.04
CA GLU A 115 -4.87 20.53 26.04
C GLU A 115 -6.23 21.18 25.80
N GLU A 116 -6.56 21.50 24.54
CA GLU A 116 -7.88 22.04 24.18
C GLU A 116 -9.01 21.04 24.45
N VAL A 117 -8.82 19.75 24.13
CA VAL A 117 -9.79 18.69 24.47
C VAL A 117 -10.00 18.60 25.97
N LEU A 118 -8.92 18.63 26.76
CA LEU A 118 -8.99 18.56 28.23
C LEU A 118 -9.66 19.80 28.85
N LYS A 119 -9.45 20.99 28.29
CA LYS A 119 -10.14 22.23 28.73
C LYS A 119 -11.63 22.17 28.44
N ASN A 120 -12.03 21.66 27.28
CA ASN A 120 -13.42 21.57 26.86
C ASN A 120 -14.23 20.46 27.57
N GLN A 121 -13.57 19.61 28.36
CA GLN A 121 -14.19 18.57 29.19
C GLN A 121 -14.41 18.99 30.65
N LYS A 122 -14.01 20.21 31.03
CA LYS A 122 -14.31 20.83 32.33
C LYS A 122 -15.43 21.86 32.21
#